data_AF-A0A1G3ANB1-F1
#
_entry.id   AF-A0A1G3ANB1-F1
#
_cell.length_a   1.000
_cell.length_b   1.000
_cell.length_c   1.000
_cell.angle_alpha   90.00
_cell.angle_beta   90.00
_cell.angle_gamma   90.00
#
_symmetry.space_group_name_H-M   'P 1'
#
loop_
_entity.id
_entity.type
_entity.pdbx_description
1 polymer ?
#
loop_
_entity_poly.entity_id
_entity_poly.type
_entity_poly.pdbx_seq_one_letter_code
_entity_poly.pdbx_strand_id
1 'polypeptide(L)'
;RDHFDKVADYWAGPTSRWHLYNQHPHHLMLAEPVRVDAALDDGQELAWGPAKIRVLFTPGHTDGSVSYLVEVDGQRTVFSGDSIYDEGRVWEIYSLQKGFRRGDRGVSDYHGFLGARPQLVESLGRIKAAQPNRLVPSHGNIMADPLQAIDALVRQLDVCYDKYVAISALRHYFPELFSEFAGREDHMPIRPGRPAPQCLRHFGTTWMLVSNDKAAFAMDCGSPRVVEEIKKLLDKGEVHSVEGLWVTHYHDDHVDAIPEFQKEFDCQCITDRHVAEVITDPTAWRLPCISPSVARVDRPSDDGDSWQWHEFKMTAYHLPGQTLYHAGLFVEGQGLRMLFVGDSFTMSGIDDYCAHNRNWLGRGVGFDRCIELIEKLGPTHIFNCHVNEAFDFTPEECRFMRANLAEREELFGRLVPWEHANYGMDEPWVRCFPYEQKAVPGGEVNLGVVVTNHSAESRLAACRPVLPRSWVGAVAENSSMGQANVADWPSTEVPAKSERQVPLVFRVPPNAKPGRYVIPVDLSYGERMLPQFQEAVVVV
;
A
#
# COMPACT_ATOMS: atom_id res chain seq x y z
N ARG A 1 -1.14 18.73 -17.20
CA ARG A 1 -0.40 18.70 -18.49
C ARG A 1 0.89 17.90 -18.40
N ASP A 2 1.74 18.09 -17.38
CA ASP A 2 3.00 17.35 -17.26
C ASP A 2 2.81 15.81 -17.24
N HIS A 3 1.81 15.30 -16.52
CA HIS A 3 1.47 13.86 -16.50
C HIS A 3 0.90 13.31 -17.82
N PHE A 4 0.69 14.14 -18.85
CA PHE A 4 0.21 13.73 -20.17
C PHE A 4 1.27 13.91 -21.25
N ASP A 5 1.95 15.07 -21.28
CA ASP A 5 2.95 15.38 -22.31
C ASP A 5 4.36 14.88 -21.92
N LYS A 6 4.70 14.85 -20.62
CA LYS A 6 6.04 14.55 -20.08
C LYS A 6 6.09 13.23 -19.30
N VAL A 7 5.36 12.24 -19.78
CA VAL A 7 5.26 10.91 -19.17
C VAL A 7 6.64 10.28 -18.89
N ALA A 8 7.61 10.46 -19.80
CA ALA A 8 8.95 9.92 -19.64
C ALA A 8 9.70 10.49 -18.41
N ASP A 9 9.46 11.75 -18.04
CA ASP A 9 10.11 12.38 -16.89
C ASP A 9 9.65 11.72 -15.58
N TYR A 10 8.37 11.35 -15.49
CA TYR A 10 7.84 10.58 -14.36
C TYR A 10 8.54 9.23 -14.27
N TRP A 11 8.59 8.43 -15.34
CA TRP A 11 9.18 7.09 -15.28
C TRP A 11 10.71 7.08 -15.10
N ALA A 12 11.40 8.14 -15.54
CA ALA A 12 12.84 8.30 -15.34
C ALA A 12 13.20 8.79 -13.93
N GLY A 13 12.29 9.51 -13.26
CA GLY A 13 12.48 10.05 -11.93
C GLY A 13 12.83 8.98 -10.89
N PRO A 14 13.83 9.20 -10.02
CA PRO A 14 14.03 8.33 -8.85
C PRO A 14 12.89 8.44 -7.83
N THR A 15 12.31 9.62 -7.65
CA THR A 15 11.26 9.92 -6.65
C THR A 15 9.90 9.29 -6.97
N SER A 16 9.72 8.74 -8.16
CA SER A 16 8.54 7.98 -8.60
C SER A 16 8.77 6.47 -8.58
N ARG A 17 9.94 6.04 -8.10
CA ARG A 17 10.36 4.64 -8.03
C ARG A 17 10.77 4.21 -6.62
N TRP A 18 11.39 5.12 -5.89
CA TRP A 18 11.95 4.90 -4.57
C TRP A 18 11.40 5.92 -3.60
N HIS A 19 11.36 5.57 -2.31
CA HIS A 19 10.86 6.43 -1.24
C HIS A 19 9.44 6.93 -1.54
N LEU A 20 8.56 5.99 -1.92
CA LEU A 20 7.22 6.28 -2.43
C LEU A 20 6.26 6.69 -1.31
N TYR A 21 6.26 7.99 -1.00
CA TYR A 21 5.36 8.61 -0.01
C TYR A 21 4.18 9.37 -0.63
N ASN A 22 4.24 9.68 -1.92
CA ASN A 22 3.08 10.17 -2.66
C ASN A 22 2.18 8.98 -2.99
N GLN A 23 0.86 9.18 -2.88
CA GLN A 23 -0.10 8.12 -3.18
C GLN A 23 -1.08 8.71 -4.18
N HIS A 24 -0.91 8.25 -5.40
CA HIS A 24 -1.86 8.36 -6.48
C HIS A 24 -2.08 6.93 -6.96
N PRO A 25 -3.23 6.59 -7.58
CA PRO A 25 -3.35 5.31 -8.26
C PRO A 25 -2.30 5.24 -9.38
N HIS A 26 -1.12 4.72 -9.05
CA HIS A 26 0.09 4.91 -9.85
C HIS A 26 0.05 4.10 -11.14
N HIS A 27 -0.69 3.00 -11.14
CA HIS A 27 -1.01 2.23 -12.33
C HIS A 27 -1.87 3.00 -13.35
N LEU A 28 -2.52 4.11 -12.95
CA LEU A 28 -3.20 5.01 -13.89
C LEU A 28 -2.26 6.01 -14.57
N MET A 29 -0.96 6.01 -14.23
CA MET A 29 0.02 6.81 -14.94
C MET A 29 0.20 6.26 -16.36
N LEU A 30 0.10 7.15 -17.35
CA LEU A 30 0.26 6.78 -18.75
C LEU A 30 1.63 6.14 -19.00
N ALA A 31 1.69 5.11 -19.83
CA ALA A 31 2.95 4.51 -20.27
C ALA A 31 3.64 5.32 -21.39
N GLU A 32 2.84 5.99 -22.23
CA GLU A 32 3.30 6.82 -23.33
C GLU A 32 2.58 8.18 -23.32
N PRO A 33 3.23 9.26 -23.78
CA PRO A 33 2.63 10.58 -23.77
C PRO A 33 1.41 10.67 -24.70
N VAL A 34 0.42 11.43 -24.25
CA VAL A 34 -0.78 11.77 -25.02
C VAL A 34 -0.77 13.26 -25.26
N ARG A 35 -0.84 13.66 -26.54
CA ARG A 35 -0.86 15.08 -26.93
C ARG A 35 -2.08 15.77 -26.34
N VAL A 36 -1.85 16.83 -25.56
CA VAL A 36 -2.91 17.70 -25.05
C VAL A 36 -3.12 18.91 -25.98
N ASP A 37 -4.27 18.96 -26.67
CA ASP A 37 -4.60 20.08 -27.57
C ASP A 37 -5.09 21.33 -26.83
N ALA A 38 -5.81 21.17 -25.73
CA ALA A 38 -6.28 22.27 -24.88
C ALA A 38 -6.42 21.83 -23.41
N ALA A 39 -6.23 22.77 -22.50
CA ALA A 39 -6.59 22.62 -21.09
C ALA A 39 -7.93 23.34 -20.85
N LEU A 40 -8.74 22.82 -19.92
CA LEU A 40 -10.02 23.39 -19.57
C LEU A 40 -10.01 23.90 -18.13
N ASP A 41 -10.70 25.01 -17.89
CA ASP A 41 -10.84 25.65 -16.58
C ASP A 41 -12.17 25.27 -15.91
N ASP A 42 -12.22 25.40 -14.57
CA ASP A 42 -13.45 25.15 -13.81
C ASP A 42 -14.56 26.11 -14.25
N GLY A 43 -15.77 25.59 -14.45
CA GLY A 43 -16.91 26.35 -14.95
C GLY A 43 -16.84 26.72 -16.43
N GLN A 44 -15.77 26.39 -17.16
CA GLN A 44 -15.69 26.67 -18.59
C GLN A 44 -16.84 25.99 -19.34
N GLU A 45 -17.45 26.74 -20.26
CA GLU A 45 -18.53 26.25 -21.11
C GLU A 45 -18.03 25.99 -22.54
N LEU A 46 -18.40 24.84 -23.07
CA LEU A 46 -18.14 24.39 -24.43
C LEU A 46 -19.49 24.12 -25.10
N ALA A 47 -19.57 24.41 -26.40
CA ALA A 47 -20.73 24.06 -27.22
C ALA A 47 -20.35 22.93 -28.17
N TRP A 48 -21.17 21.89 -28.23
CA TRP A 48 -21.04 20.80 -29.20
C TRP A 48 -22.40 20.49 -29.82
N GLY A 49 -22.64 21.06 -31.00
CA GLY A 49 -23.97 21.05 -31.61
C GLY A 49 -25.00 21.73 -30.69
N PRO A 50 -26.14 21.07 -30.36
CA PRO A 50 -27.13 21.61 -29.42
C PRO A 50 -26.75 21.44 -27.95
N ALA A 51 -25.69 20.67 -27.64
CA ALA A 51 -25.29 20.40 -26.28
C ALA A 51 -24.44 21.54 -25.71
N LYS A 52 -24.82 22.00 -24.53
CA LYS A 52 -24.02 22.89 -23.70
C LYS A 52 -23.28 22.05 -22.65
N ILE A 53 -21.95 22.06 -22.69
CA ILE A 53 -21.09 21.27 -21.81
C ILE A 53 -20.39 22.23 -20.85
N ARG A 54 -20.60 22.09 -19.55
CA ARG A 54 -19.91 22.85 -18.52
C ARG A 54 -18.97 21.93 -17.75
N VAL A 55 -17.71 22.35 -17.64
CA VAL A 55 -16.70 21.66 -16.84
C VAL A 55 -16.93 21.95 -15.36
N LEU A 56 -16.86 20.93 -14.54
CA LEU A 56 -16.88 21.01 -13.08
C LEU A 56 -15.61 20.35 -12.57
N PHE A 57 -14.76 21.08 -11.84
CA PHE A 57 -13.65 20.45 -11.13
C PHE A 57 -14.22 19.62 -9.98
N THR A 58 -13.88 18.33 -9.97
CA THR A 58 -14.40 17.33 -9.02
C THR A 58 -13.28 16.46 -8.46
N PRO A 59 -12.24 17.06 -7.83
CA PRO A 59 -11.16 16.30 -7.24
C PRO A 59 -11.65 15.40 -6.09
N GLY A 60 -10.89 14.33 -5.82
CA GLY A 60 -11.21 13.37 -4.76
C GLY A 60 -10.69 11.99 -5.10
N HIS A 61 -11.16 11.40 -6.21
CA HIS A 61 -10.59 10.16 -6.75
C HIS A 61 -9.18 10.39 -7.33
N THR A 62 -8.97 11.49 -8.05
CA THR A 62 -7.64 12.01 -8.36
C THR A 62 -7.61 13.53 -8.19
N ASP A 63 -6.42 14.11 -7.97
CA ASP A 63 -6.25 15.56 -7.78
C ASP A 63 -6.74 16.38 -8.99
N GLY A 64 -6.70 15.79 -10.19
CA GLY A 64 -7.10 16.42 -11.46
C GLY A 64 -8.46 15.97 -11.99
N SER A 65 -9.27 15.26 -11.19
CA SER A 65 -10.59 14.76 -11.63
C SER A 65 -11.55 15.90 -11.99
N VAL A 66 -12.30 15.70 -13.07
CA VAL A 66 -13.34 16.63 -13.56
C VAL A 66 -14.60 15.87 -13.93
N SER A 67 -15.73 16.57 -13.83
CA SER A 67 -17.04 16.12 -14.28
C SER A 67 -17.57 17.08 -15.35
N TYR A 68 -18.40 16.56 -16.25
CA TYR A 68 -19.01 17.36 -17.32
C TYR A 68 -20.52 17.40 -17.15
N LEU A 69 -21.07 18.59 -16.87
CA LEU A 69 -22.50 18.82 -16.96
C LEU A 69 -22.87 19.06 -18.42
N VAL A 70 -23.70 18.20 -18.98
CA VAL A 70 -24.20 18.30 -20.35
C VAL A 70 -25.70 18.61 -20.31
N GLU A 71 -26.06 19.75 -20.90
CA GLU A 71 -27.44 20.22 -21.03
C GLU A 71 -27.84 20.12 -22.52
N VAL A 72 -28.78 19.22 -22.83
CA VAL A 72 -29.29 18.98 -24.19
C VAL A 72 -30.68 18.35 -24.12
N ASP A 73 -31.58 18.68 -25.05
CA ASP A 73 -32.94 18.14 -25.13
C ASP A 73 -33.77 18.26 -23.82
N GLY A 74 -33.53 19.34 -23.05
CA GLY A 74 -34.18 19.57 -21.76
C GLY A 74 -33.71 18.63 -20.64
N GLN A 75 -32.66 17.83 -20.87
CA GLN A 75 -32.02 16.96 -19.89
C GLN A 75 -30.72 17.58 -19.38
N ARG A 76 -30.43 17.35 -18.11
CA ARG A 76 -29.16 17.70 -17.44
C ARG A 76 -28.49 16.41 -17.00
N THR A 77 -27.43 16.02 -17.70
CA THR A 77 -26.67 14.80 -17.37
C THR A 77 -25.29 15.21 -16.90
N VAL A 78 -24.84 14.67 -15.77
CA VAL A 78 -23.44 14.84 -15.35
C VAL A 78 -22.69 13.54 -15.65
N PHE A 79 -21.63 13.64 -16.44
CA PHE A 79 -20.62 12.59 -16.57
C PHE A 79 -19.60 12.81 -15.46
N SER A 80 -19.58 11.94 -14.45
CA SER A 80 -18.89 12.17 -13.18
C SER A 80 -17.49 11.59 -13.09
N GLY A 81 -17.03 10.91 -14.14
CA GLY A 81 -15.86 10.04 -14.01
C GLY A 81 -16.06 9.06 -12.85
N ASP A 82 -15.02 8.90 -12.04
CA ASP A 82 -15.01 8.01 -10.87
C ASP A 82 -15.20 8.75 -9.53
N SER A 83 -15.80 9.96 -9.54
CA SER A 83 -16.27 10.57 -8.29
C SER A 83 -17.30 9.70 -7.56
N ILE A 84 -18.00 8.83 -8.29
CA ILE A 84 -18.97 7.85 -7.78
C ILE A 84 -19.05 6.71 -8.80
N TYR A 85 -19.25 5.48 -8.34
CA TYR A 85 -19.41 4.29 -9.19
C TYR A 85 -20.89 3.92 -9.39
N ASP A 86 -21.67 3.89 -8.30
CA ASP A 86 -23.10 3.59 -8.29
C ASP A 86 -23.69 4.14 -6.97
N GLU A 87 -24.98 3.93 -6.71
CA GLU A 87 -25.61 4.32 -5.45
C GLU A 87 -24.79 3.87 -4.23
N GLY A 88 -24.24 4.84 -3.51
CA GLY A 88 -23.47 4.59 -2.29
C GLY A 88 -22.04 4.08 -2.49
N ARG A 89 -21.51 3.97 -3.71
CA ARG A 89 -20.25 3.26 -3.99
C ARG A 89 -19.20 4.09 -4.71
N VAL A 90 -17.93 3.80 -4.44
CA VAL A 90 -16.76 4.20 -5.24
C VAL A 90 -16.18 2.98 -5.95
N TRP A 91 -15.38 3.20 -7.01
CA TRP A 91 -14.75 2.11 -7.76
C TRP A 91 -13.79 1.30 -6.87
N GLU A 92 -13.03 2.01 -6.05
CA GLU A 92 -12.07 1.50 -5.08
C GLU A 92 -11.79 2.59 -4.04
N ILE A 93 -11.20 2.20 -2.90
CA ILE A 93 -10.94 3.04 -1.73
C ILE A 93 -9.52 3.59 -1.75
N TYR A 94 -8.54 2.85 -2.29
CA TYR A 94 -7.12 3.21 -2.22
C TYR A 94 -6.79 4.53 -2.94
N SER A 95 -7.57 4.98 -3.92
CA SER A 95 -7.39 6.29 -4.55
C SER A 95 -7.86 7.46 -3.68
N LEU A 96 -8.61 7.18 -2.61
CA LEU A 96 -8.94 8.19 -1.61
C LEU A 96 -7.83 8.38 -0.58
N GLN A 97 -6.71 7.65 -0.72
CA GLN A 97 -5.53 7.82 0.11
C GLN A 97 -4.80 9.13 -0.24
N LYS A 98 -4.98 10.14 0.60
CA LYS A 98 -4.39 11.46 0.38
C LYS A 98 -4.06 12.16 1.69
N GLY A 99 -2.94 12.86 1.71
CA GLY A 99 -2.52 13.66 2.84
C GLY A 99 -3.54 14.77 3.09
N PHE A 100 -3.79 15.06 4.35
CA PHE A 100 -4.71 16.11 4.74
C PHE A 100 -4.10 16.99 5.81
N ARG A 101 -4.68 18.18 5.98
CA ARG A 101 -4.26 19.19 6.96
C ARG A 101 -5.46 19.62 7.80
N ARG A 102 -5.23 19.87 9.09
CA ARG A 102 -6.18 20.53 9.99
C ARG A 102 -5.41 21.60 10.78
N GLY A 103 -5.66 22.87 10.47
CA GLY A 103 -4.84 23.98 10.95
C GLY A 103 -3.38 23.87 10.48
N ASP A 104 -2.44 24.02 11.40
CA ASP A 104 -1.00 23.99 11.11
C ASP A 104 -0.42 22.58 10.99
N ARG A 105 -1.18 21.56 11.41
CA ARG A 105 -0.76 20.14 11.39
C ARG A 105 -1.28 19.47 10.11
N GLY A 106 -0.50 18.52 9.62
CA GLY A 106 -0.87 17.73 8.46
C GLY A 106 -0.06 16.45 8.36
N VAL A 107 -0.55 15.54 7.55
CA VAL A 107 0.09 14.27 7.24
C VAL A 107 0.32 14.14 5.74
N SER A 108 1.29 13.32 5.34
CA SER A 108 1.55 12.99 3.93
C SER A 108 0.51 12.01 3.37
N ASP A 109 0.55 11.79 2.05
CA ASP A 109 -0.32 10.82 1.38
C ASP A 109 -0.17 9.39 1.95
N TYR A 110 1.05 9.00 2.33
CA TYR A 110 1.31 7.72 3.00
C TYR A 110 0.43 7.49 4.24
N HIS A 111 0.15 8.52 5.03
CA HIS A 111 -0.66 8.42 6.26
C HIS A 111 -2.15 8.73 6.03
N GLY A 112 -2.54 8.90 4.76
CA GLY A 112 -3.76 9.59 4.38
C GLY A 112 -4.93 8.67 4.05
N PHE A 113 -5.10 7.50 4.68
CA PHE A 113 -6.22 6.59 4.38
C PHE A 113 -7.58 7.33 4.46
N LEU A 114 -8.34 7.32 3.37
CA LEU A 114 -9.58 8.10 3.18
C LEU A 114 -9.43 9.62 3.36
N GLY A 115 -8.21 10.16 3.33
CA GLY A 115 -7.95 11.58 3.55
C GLY A 115 -8.47 12.50 2.44
N ALA A 116 -8.72 11.97 1.24
CA ALA A 116 -9.40 12.71 0.17
C ALA A 116 -10.93 12.83 0.37
N ARG A 117 -11.51 12.14 1.36
CA ARG A 117 -12.97 12.11 1.60
C ARG A 117 -13.60 13.52 1.66
N PRO A 118 -13.07 14.51 2.40
CA PRO A 118 -13.68 15.84 2.45
C PRO A 118 -13.72 16.53 1.07
N GLN A 119 -12.66 16.37 0.28
CA GLN A 119 -12.57 16.91 -1.07
C GLN A 119 -13.56 16.22 -2.02
N LEU A 120 -13.68 14.89 -1.93
CA LEU A 120 -14.66 14.14 -2.69
C LEU A 120 -16.09 14.57 -2.33
N VAL A 121 -16.41 14.72 -1.04
CA VAL A 121 -17.73 15.17 -0.56
C VAL A 121 -18.06 16.57 -1.09
N GLU A 122 -17.09 17.49 -1.12
CA GLU A 122 -17.27 18.81 -1.74
C GLU A 122 -17.59 18.68 -3.25
N SER A 123 -16.83 17.87 -3.98
CA SER A 123 -17.03 17.58 -5.40
C SER A 123 -18.40 16.99 -5.70
N LEU A 124 -18.84 16.03 -4.89
CA LEU A 124 -20.20 15.47 -4.98
C LEU A 124 -21.27 16.53 -4.66
N GLY A 125 -21.00 17.44 -3.72
CA GLY A 125 -21.83 18.61 -3.44
C GLY A 125 -21.98 19.54 -4.65
N ARG A 126 -20.91 19.77 -5.41
CA ARG A 126 -20.94 20.55 -6.67
C ARG A 126 -21.80 19.86 -7.73
N ILE A 127 -21.67 18.54 -7.88
CA ILE A 127 -22.53 17.74 -8.78
C ILE A 127 -23.99 17.86 -8.36
N LYS A 128 -24.29 17.74 -7.05
CA LYS A 128 -25.64 17.91 -6.49
C LYS A 128 -26.20 19.31 -6.74
N ALA A 129 -25.39 20.36 -6.61
CA ALA A 129 -25.78 21.74 -6.89
C ALA A 129 -26.10 21.97 -8.39
N ALA A 130 -25.51 21.17 -9.29
CA ALA A 130 -25.86 21.19 -10.71
C ALA A 130 -27.25 20.58 -11.00
N GLN A 131 -27.95 20.00 -10.01
CA GLN A 131 -29.29 19.42 -10.15
C GLN A 131 -29.46 18.54 -11.40
N PRO A 132 -28.60 17.50 -11.58
CA PRO A 132 -28.69 16.61 -12.73
C PRO A 132 -29.94 15.72 -12.64
N ASN A 133 -30.52 15.42 -13.81
CA ASN A 133 -31.53 14.37 -13.96
C ASN A 133 -30.89 12.98 -13.99
N ARG A 134 -29.63 12.89 -14.44
CA ARG A 134 -28.87 11.64 -14.57
C ARG A 134 -27.41 11.84 -14.20
N LEU A 135 -26.83 10.83 -13.58
CA LEU A 135 -25.40 10.78 -13.26
C LEU A 135 -24.80 9.56 -13.95
N VAL A 136 -23.78 9.80 -14.77
CA VAL A 136 -23.12 8.79 -15.61
C VAL A 136 -21.68 8.66 -15.13
N PRO A 137 -21.35 7.59 -14.39
CA PRO A 137 -19.98 7.35 -13.95
C PRO A 137 -19.13 6.77 -15.08
N SER A 138 -17.80 6.80 -14.93
CA SER A 138 -16.86 6.12 -15.86
C SER A 138 -17.01 4.61 -15.75
N HIS A 139 -17.16 4.12 -14.52
CA HIS A 139 -17.43 2.73 -14.19
C HIS A 139 -18.78 2.62 -13.45
N GLY A 140 -19.59 1.62 -13.80
CA GLY A 140 -20.86 1.34 -13.12
C GLY A 140 -22.11 1.69 -13.94
N ASN A 141 -23.21 1.96 -13.24
CA ASN A 141 -24.52 2.13 -13.85
C ASN A 141 -24.93 3.61 -13.99
N ILE A 142 -25.76 3.92 -14.99
CA ILE A 142 -26.39 5.24 -15.10
C ILE A 142 -27.41 5.39 -13.98
N MET A 143 -27.20 6.35 -13.09
CA MET A 143 -28.09 6.63 -11.96
C MET A 143 -29.18 7.62 -12.35
N ALA A 144 -30.44 7.22 -12.15
CA ALA A 144 -31.62 8.04 -12.41
C ALA A 144 -32.06 8.90 -11.21
N ASP A 145 -31.56 8.61 -9.99
CA ASP A 145 -31.68 9.47 -8.82
C ASP A 145 -30.28 9.87 -8.30
N PRO A 146 -29.65 10.89 -8.92
CA PRO A 146 -28.31 11.31 -8.54
C PRO A 146 -28.20 11.79 -7.09
N LEU A 147 -29.25 12.42 -6.56
CA LEU A 147 -29.19 13.03 -5.23
C LEU A 147 -29.21 11.96 -4.14
N GLN A 148 -30.09 10.96 -4.28
CA GLN A 148 -30.11 9.82 -3.39
C GLN A 148 -28.78 9.06 -3.42
N ALA A 149 -28.24 8.81 -4.61
CA ALA A 149 -26.99 8.09 -4.80
C ALA A 149 -25.80 8.78 -4.13
N ILE A 150 -25.69 10.10 -4.31
CA ILE A 150 -24.66 10.93 -3.66
C ILE A 150 -24.82 10.91 -2.14
N ASP A 151 -26.04 11.13 -1.64
CA ASP A 151 -26.29 11.17 -0.19
C ASP A 151 -26.02 9.82 0.48
N ALA A 152 -26.27 8.70 -0.22
CA ALA A 152 -25.90 7.37 0.24
C ALA A 152 -24.38 7.21 0.35
N LEU A 153 -23.61 7.69 -0.64
CA LEU A 153 -22.15 7.58 -0.65
C LEU A 153 -21.53 8.40 0.49
N VAL A 154 -21.97 9.65 0.68
CA VAL A 154 -21.48 10.50 1.77
C VAL A 154 -21.69 9.83 3.13
N ARG A 155 -22.90 9.28 3.38
CA ARG A 155 -23.18 8.56 4.63
C ARG A 155 -22.29 7.32 4.82
N GLN A 156 -22.07 6.53 3.77
CA GLN A 156 -21.21 5.34 3.88
C GLN A 156 -19.75 5.71 4.16
N LEU A 157 -19.23 6.74 3.50
CA LEU A 157 -17.87 7.24 3.74
C LEU A 157 -17.66 7.70 5.18
N ASP A 158 -18.65 8.37 5.77
CA ASP A 158 -18.57 8.82 7.17
C ASP A 158 -18.53 7.65 8.15
N VAL A 159 -19.38 6.63 7.96
CA VAL A 159 -19.37 5.43 8.81
C VAL A 159 -18.06 4.64 8.66
N CYS A 160 -17.55 4.51 7.42
CA CYS A 160 -16.29 3.83 7.16
C CYS A 160 -15.11 4.53 7.84
N TYR A 161 -15.06 5.86 7.76
CA TYR A 161 -14.00 6.66 8.36
C TYR A 161 -14.04 6.61 9.89
N ASP A 162 -15.22 6.66 10.51
CA ASP A 162 -15.39 6.49 11.96
C ASP A 162 -14.81 5.15 12.45
N LYS A 163 -15.13 4.05 11.76
CA LYS A 163 -14.62 2.72 12.13
C LYS A 163 -13.11 2.57 11.93
N TYR A 164 -12.57 3.17 10.88
CA TYR A 164 -11.11 3.27 10.69
C TYR A 164 -10.45 4.03 11.86
N VAL A 165 -10.96 5.20 12.23
CA VAL A 165 -10.39 6.02 13.32
C VAL A 165 -10.53 5.32 14.68
N ALA A 166 -11.58 4.50 14.88
CA ALA A 166 -11.84 3.82 16.15
C ALA A 166 -10.69 2.94 16.66
N ILE A 167 -9.81 2.45 15.79
CA ILE A 167 -8.63 1.64 16.15
C ILE A 167 -7.33 2.14 15.52
N SER A 168 -7.28 3.38 15.01
CA SER A 168 -6.11 3.88 14.28
C SER A 168 -4.95 4.28 15.20
N ALA A 169 -3.74 3.88 14.81
CA ALA A 169 -2.47 4.34 15.38
C ALA A 169 -2.23 5.84 15.19
N LEU A 170 -2.84 6.47 14.18
CA LEU A 170 -2.66 7.90 13.93
C LEU A 170 -3.17 8.79 15.06
N ARG A 171 -4.10 8.30 15.89
CA ARG A 171 -4.54 9.04 17.07
C ARG A 171 -3.46 9.15 18.14
N HIS A 172 -2.51 8.21 18.18
CA HIS A 172 -1.33 8.29 19.02
C HIS A 172 -0.29 9.25 18.42
N TYR A 173 0.02 9.10 17.13
CA TYR A 173 1.04 9.92 16.46
C TYR A 173 0.64 11.39 16.28
N PHE A 174 -0.65 11.65 15.99
CA PHE A 174 -1.16 12.98 15.63
C PHE A 174 -2.48 13.30 16.35
N PRO A 175 -2.52 13.31 17.70
CA PRO A 175 -3.76 13.44 18.47
C PRO A 175 -4.54 14.72 18.13
N GLU A 176 -3.87 15.81 17.77
CA GLU A 176 -4.53 17.07 17.40
C GLU A 176 -5.42 16.94 16.15
N LEU A 177 -5.03 16.08 15.20
CA LEU A 177 -5.78 15.83 13.96
C LEU A 177 -7.08 15.05 14.23
N PHE A 178 -7.19 14.35 15.36
CA PHE A 178 -8.32 13.49 15.69
C PHE A 178 -9.08 13.96 16.95
N SER A 179 -8.96 15.23 17.30
CA SER A 179 -9.59 15.83 18.49
C SER A 179 -11.11 15.66 18.56
N GLU A 180 -11.80 15.57 17.41
CA GLU A 180 -13.25 15.30 17.34
C GLU A 180 -13.65 13.89 17.85
N PHE A 181 -12.69 12.96 17.93
CA PHE A 181 -12.89 11.59 18.42
C PHE A 181 -12.37 11.38 19.84
N ALA A 182 -11.78 12.41 20.46
CA ALA A 182 -11.15 12.29 21.78
C ALA A 182 -12.19 11.96 22.86
N GLY A 183 -11.90 10.93 23.67
CA GLY A 183 -12.75 10.54 24.81
C GLY A 183 -13.98 9.71 24.45
N ARG A 184 -14.14 9.28 23.20
CA ARG A 184 -15.23 8.38 22.79
C ARG A 184 -15.08 6.99 23.42
N GLU A 185 -16.15 6.49 24.03
CA GLU A 185 -16.17 5.17 24.68
C GLU A 185 -16.28 4.00 23.67
N ASP A 186 -16.76 4.27 22.47
CA ASP A 186 -16.88 3.31 21.37
C ASP A 186 -15.63 3.27 20.47
N HIS A 187 -14.53 3.83 20.96
CA HIS A 187 -13.22 3.87 20.31
C HIS A 187 -12.19 3.20 21.23
N MET A 188 -11.16 2.58 20.65
CA MET A 188 -10.06 2.00 21.41
C MET A 188 -9.45 3.07 22.35
N PRO A 189 -9.27 2.83 23.65
CA PRO A 189 -8.60 3.81 24.51
C PRO A 189 -7.12 3.96 24.12
N ILE A 190 -6.56 5.16 24.29
CA ILE A 190 -5.11 5.35 24.18
C ILE A 190 -4.48 4.93 25.50
N ARG A 191 -3.71 3.84 25.48
CA ARG A 191 -3.07 3.29 26.68
C ARG A 191 -1.92 4.17 27.18
N PRO A 192 -1.67 4.22 28.50
CA PRO A 192 -0.45 4.83 29.01
C PRO A 192 0.75 3.97 28.60
N GLY A 193 1.86 4.62 28.27
CA GLY A 193 3.12 3.96 28.02
C GLY A 193 3.70 3.29 29.27
N ARG A 194 4.60 2.36 29.04
CA ARG A 194 5.37 1.61 30.03
C ARG A 194 6.86 1.87 29.80
N PRO A 195 7.67 1.95 30.87
CA PRO A 195 9.10 2.10 30.72
C PRO A 195 9.70 0.88 30.02
N ALA A 196 10.66 1.11 29.12
CA ALA A 196 11.42 0.04 28.49
C ALA A 196 12.29 -0.69 29.53
N PRO A 197 12.43 -2.03 29.46
CA PRO A 197 13.36 -2.79 30.28
C PRO A 197 14.82 -2.35 30.12
N GLN A 198 15.63 -2.55 31.18
CA GLN A 198 17.04 -2.12 31.20
C GLN A 198 17.94 -2.79 30.15
N CYS A 199 17.53 -3.96 29.66
CA CYS A 199 18.23 -4.67 28.59
C CYS A 199 18.01 -4.04 27.20
N LEU A 200 17.22 -2.97 27.08
CA LEU A 200 16.98 -2.29 25.82
C LEU A 200 17.67 -0.93 25.73
N ARG A 201 18.05 -0.57 24.51
CA ARG A 201 18.38 0.79 24.07
C ARG A 201 17.50 1.13 22.88
N HIS A 202 17.17 2.40 22.73
CA HIS A 202 16.35 2.91 21.63
C HIS A 202 16.92 4.21 21.12
N PHE A 203 17.09 4.31 19.80
CA PHE A 203 17.56 5.50 19.12
C PHE A 203 17.06 5.50 17.67
N GLY A 204 16.39 6.59 17.26
CA GLY A 204 15.71 6.62 15.97
C GLY A 204 14.64 5.54 15.89
N THR A 205 14.67 4.73 14.84
CA THR A 205 13.78 3.57 14.61
C THR A 205 14.33 2.26 15.18
N THR A 206 15.52 2.27 15.78
CA THR A 206 16.20 1.04 16.22
C THR A 206 15.97 0.74 17.69
N TRP A 207 15.34 -0.40 17.96
CA TRP A 207 15.46 -1.07 19.25
C TRP A 207 16.69 -1.97 19.25
N MET A 208 17.47 -1.94 20.33
CA MET A 208 18.65 -2.79 20.49
C MET A 208 18.58 -3.52 21.82
N LEU A 209 18.63 -4.84 21.75
CA LEU A 209 18.71 -5.71 22.91
C LEU A 209 20.17 -5.92 23.31
N VAL A 210 20.45 -5.80 24.60
CA VAL A 210 21.79 -5.97 25.19
C VAL A 210 21.74 -7.10 26.21
N SER A 211 22.58 -8.11 26.02
CA SER A 211 22.71 -9.25 26.93
C SER A 211 23.50 -8.90 28.20
N ASN A 212 23.47 -9.80 29.17
CA ASN A 212 24.24 -9.66 30.42
C ASN A 212 25.76 -9.58 30.20
N ASP A 213 26.30 -10.25 29.18
CA ASP A 213 27.70 -10.17 28.78
C ASP A 213 28.01 -9.04 27.79
N LYS A 214 27.01 -8.17 27.55
CA LYS A 214 27.06 -6.95 26.74
C LYS A 214 27.21 -7.18 25.23
N ALA A 215 26.78 -8.33 24.73
CA ALA A 215 26.51 -8.49 23.31
C ALA A 215 25.23 -7.74 22.92
N ALA A 216 25.20 -7.18 21.72
CA ALA A 216 24.07 -6.45 21.18
C ALA A 216 23.41 -7.16 20.00
N PHE A 217 22.08 -7.09 19.98
CA PHE A 217 21.23 -7.51 18.87
C PHE A 217 20.36 -6.31 18.47
N ALA A 218 20.61 -5.74 17.30
CA ALA A 218 19.90 -4.56 16.81
C ALA A 218 18.68 -4.95 15.98
N MET A 219 17.67 -4.07 15.95
CA MET A 219 16.49 -4.18 15.10
C MET A 219 16.45 -2.95 14.20
N ASP A 220 16.50 -3.16 12.89
CA ASP A 220 16.51 -2.13 11.85
C ASP A 220 17.73 -1.18 11.87
N CYS A 221 17.98 -0.54 10.73
CA CYS A 221 18.95 0.54 10.58
C CYS A 221 18.57 1.43 9.39
N GLY A 222 17.70 2.42 9.62
CA GLY A 222 17.31 3.38 8.56
C GLY A 222 18.21 4.61 8.45
N SER A 223 19.18 4.80 9.34
CA SER A 223 20.05 5.97 9.31
C SER A 223 21.47 5.65 9.75
N PRO A 224 22.51 6.22 9.13
CA PRO A 224 23.90 6.09 9.59
C PRO A 224 24.11 6.49 11.05
N ARG A 225 23.24 7.35 11.59
CA ARG A 225 23.24 7.73 13.02
C ARG A 225 23.10 6.54 13.97
N VAL A 226 22.39 5.50 13.56
CA VAL A 226 22.26 4.24 14.33
C VAL A 226 23.64 3.60 14.51
N VAL A 227 24.44 3.52 13.45
CA VAL A 227 25.80 3.00 13.48
C VAL A 227 26.68 3.85 14.41
N GLU A 228 26.55 5.18 14.34
CA GLU A 228 27.26 6.10 15.23
C GLU A 228 26.90 5.92 16.70
N GLU A 229 25.62 5.73 17.04
CA GLU A 229 25.18 5.50 18.42
C GLU A 229 25.72 4.16 18.96
N ILE A 230 25.70 3.10 18.15
CA ILE A 230 26.25 1.80 18.56
C ILE A 230 27.76 1.89 18.80
N LYS A 231 28.50 2.63 17.95
CA LYS A 231 29.93 2.91 18.19
C LYS A 231 30.17 3.62 19.52
N LYS A 232 29.35 4.60 19.88
CA LYS A 232 29.46 5.28 21.19
C LYS A 232 29.24 4.32 22.36
N LEU A 233 28.35 3.34 22.21
CA LEU A 233 28.12 2.31 23.23
C LEU A 233 29.28 1.33 23.35
N LEU A 234 29.92 0.97 22.24
CA LEU A 234 31.17 0.20 22.21
C LEU A 234 32.32 0.95 22.90
N ASP A 235 32.52 2.23 22.56
CA ASP A 235 33.58 3.07 23.13
C ASP A 235 33.43 3.26 24.66
N LYS A 236 32.19 3.33 25.15
CA LYS A 236 31.89 3.41 26.59
C LYS A 236 31.97 2.06 27.31
N GLY A 237 32.11 0.96 26.58
CA GLY A 237 32.05 -0.40 27.13
C GLY A 237 30.66 -0.76 27.67
N GLU A 238 29.60 -0.13 27.18
CA GLU A 238 28.20 -0.52 27.46
C GLU A 238 27.79 -1.73 26.61
N VAL A 239 28.38 -1.85 25.41
CA VAL A 239 28.29 -3.00 24.50
C VAL A 239 29.73 -3.47 24.20
N HIS A 240 29.94 -4.76 24.00
CA HIS A 240 31.25 -5.34 23.63
C HIS A 240 31.27 -5.92 22.21
N SER A 241 30.13 -6.40 21.71
CA SER A 241 29.98 -6.98 20.36
C SER A 241 28.59 -6.65 19.80
N VAL A 242 28.48 -6.60 18.48
CA VAL A 242 27.19 -6.57 17.76
C VAL A 242 27.09 -7.88 17.01
N GLU A 243 26.14 -8.72 17.38
CA GLU A 243 26.10 -10.13 16.93
C GLU A 243 24.95 -10.42 15.97
N GLY A 244 23.90 -9.60 16.00
CA GLY A 244 22.75 -9.80 15.13
C GLY A 244 22.04 -8.51 14.74
N LEU A 245 21.41 -8.58 13.57
CA LEU A 245 20.49 -7.58 13.03
C LEU A 245 19.16 -8.28 12.69
N TRP A 246 18.07 -7.83 13.28
CA TRP A 246 16.71 -8.18 12.87
C TRP A 246 16.17 -7.07 11.98
N VAL A 247 15.54 -7.40 10.85
CA VAL A 247 14.84 -6.40 10.03
C VAL A 247 13.35 -6.61 10.17
N THR A 248 12.62 -5.58 10.59
CA THR A 248 11.17 -5.67 10.81
C THR A 248 10.41 -5.57 9.49
N HIS A 249 10.77 -4.65 8.61
CA HIS A 249 10.13 -4.47 7.29
C HIS A 249 10.99 -3.61 6.35
N TYR A 250 10.51 -3.36 5.12
CA TYR A 250 11.30 -2.82 4.02
C TYR A 250 11.27 -1.30 3.85
N HIS A 251 10.54 -0.56 4.68
CA HIS A 251 10.45 0.90 4.55
C HIS A 251 11.81 1.56 4.78
N ASP A 252 12.05 2.64 4.04
CA ASP A 252 13.35 3.31 3.97
C ASP A 252 13.92 3.75 5.33
N ASP A 253 13.07 4.25 6.22
CA ASP A 253 13.41 4.62 7.59
C ASP A 253 13.80 3.46 8.52
N HIS A 254 13.78 2.22 8.00
CA HIS A 254 14.26 1.01 8.68
C HIS A 254 15.41 0.33 7.95
N VAL A 255 15.56 0.51 6.62
CA VAL A 255 16.52 -0.27 5.82
C VAL A 255 17.59 0.52 5.09
N ASP A 256 17.45 1.84 4.95
CA ASP A 256 18.33 2.66 4.11
C ASP A 256 19.82 2.51 4.47
N ALA A 257 20.13 2.39 5.76
CA ALA A 257 21.50 2.31 6.27
C ALA A 257 21.95 0.90 6.65
N ILE A 258 21.16 -0.14 6.37
CA ILE A 258 21.58 -1.54 6.60
C ILE A 258 22.87 -1.89 5.86
N PRO A 259 23.12 -1.47 4.60
CA PRO A 259 24.40 -1.75 3.94
C PRO A 259 25.61 -1.15 4.69
N GLU A 260 25.45 0.02 5.30
CA GLU A 260 26.48 0.64 6.13
C GLU A 260 26.66 -0.12 7.44
N PHE A 261 25.56 -0.51 8.09
CA PHE A 261 25.56 -1.34 9.28
C PHE A 261 26.31 -2.67 9.06
N GLN A 262 26.02 -3.37 7.97
CA GLN A 262 26.62 -4.67 7.62
C GLN A 262 28.09 -4.56 7.20
N LYS A 263 28.53 -3.37 6.78
CA LYS A 263 29.94 -3.09 6.50
C LYS A 263 30.72 -2.85 7.79
N GLU A 264 30.08 -2.22 8.77
CA GLU A 264 30.71 -1.87 10.04
C GLU A 264 30.73 -3.03 11.03
N PHE A 265 29.63 -3.79 11.12
CA PHE A 265 29.46 -4.86 12.09
C PHE A 265 29.39 -6.22 11.38
N ASP A 266 30.30 -7.12 11.73
CA ASP A 266 30.29 -8.50 11.26
C ASP A 266 29.26 -9.32 12.08
N CYS A 267 27.99 -9.19 11.70
CA CYS A 267 26.87 -9.81 12.38
C CYS A 267 25.93 -10.55 11.43
N GLN A 268 25.13 -11.48 11.97
CA GLN A 268 24.11 -12.18 11.20
C GLN A 268 22.86 -11.30 11.00
N CYS A 269 22.43 -11.13 9.76
CA CYS A 269 21.14 -10.52 9.44
C CYS A 269 20.04 -11.58 9.32
N ILE A 270 18.97 -11.44 10.11
CA ILE A 270 17.84 -12.37 10.22
C ILE A 270 16.53 -11.59 10.01
N THR A 271 15.58 -12.14 9.28
CA THR A 271 14.22 -11.57 9.17
C THR A 271 13.24 -12.63 8.67
N ASP A 272 11.94 -12.33 8.65
CA ASP A 272 10.92 -13.15 7.97
C ASP A 272 11.24 -13.28 6.48
N ARG A 273 10.98 -14.47 5.91
CA ARG A 273 11.25 -14.75 4.49
C ARG A 273 10.60 -13.74 3.53
N HIS A 274 9.40 -13.24 3.83
CA HIS A 274 8.70 -12.30 2.95
C HIS A 274 9.37 -10.93 2.96
N VAL A 275 9.90 -10.49 4.09
CA VAL A 275 10.73 -9.27 4.18
C VAL A 275 12.04 -9.46 3.42
N ALA A 276 12.67 -10.63 3.58
CA ALA A 276 13.92 -10.96 2.89
C ALA A 276 13.79 -10.86 1.36
N GLU A 277 12.67 -11.34 0.79
CA GLU A 277 12.39 -11.23 -0.65
C GLU A 277 12.37 -9.78 -1.16
N VAL A 278 11.93 -8.83 -0.34
CA VAL A 278 11.89 -7.41 -0.71
C VAL A 278 13.26 -6.76 -0.58
N ILE A 279 13.90 -6.87 0.57
CA ILE A 279 15.12 -6.10 0.87
C ILE A 279 16.38 -6.65 0.18
N THR A 280 16.32 -7.88 -0.35
CA THR A 280 17.43 -8.48 -1.12
C THR A 280 17.38 -8.17 -2.62
N ASP A 281 16.19 -7.84 -3.16
CA ASP A 281 16.00 -7.39 -4.55
C ASP A 281 14.88 -6.34 -4.64
N PRO A 282 15.10 -5.12 -4.14
CA PRO A 282 14.07 -4.08 -4.12
C PRO A 282 13.62 -3.68 -5.54
N THR A 283 14.43 -3.93 -6.59
CA THR A 283 14.06 -3.64 -7.99
C THR A 283 12.97 -4.56 -8.54
N ALA A 284 12.79 -5.74 -7.95
CA ALA A 284 11.70 -6.63 -8.31
C ALA A 284 10.32 -6.18 -7.79
N TRP A 285 10.28 -5.13 -6.96
CA TRP A 285 9.10 -4.67 -6.25
C TRP A 285 8.76 -3.22 -6.57
N ARG A 286 7.47 -2.89 -6.39
CA ARG A 286 6.99 -1.51 -6.32
C ARG A 286 6.04 -1.41 -5.14
N LEU A 287 6.55 -0.88 -4.04
CA LEU A 287 5.86 -0.80 -2.76
C LEU A 287 6.00 0.61 -2.17
N PRO A 288 5.05 1.07 -1.34
CA PRO A 288 5.17 2.35 -0.65
C PRO A 288 6.45 2.41 0.21
N CYS A 289 7.09 3.58 0.29
CA CYS A 289 8.32 3.81 1.07
C CYS A 289 9.51 2.90 0.73
N ILE A 290 9.47 2.19 -0.40
CA ILE A 290 10.52 1.22 -0.76
C ILE A 290 11.88 1.88 -0.91
N SER A 291 12.88 1.34 -0.22
CA SER A 291 14.27 1.75 -0.33
C SER A 291 14.95 1.14 -1.56
N PRO A 292 15.86 1.85 -2.24
CA PRO A 292 16.74 1.24 -3.23
C PRO A 292 17.89 0.44 -2.61
N SER A 293 18.09 0.51 -1.29
CA SER A 293 19.17 -0.18 -0.59
C SER A 293 18.97 -1.69 -0.62
N VAL A 294 20.06 -2.41 -0.91
CA VAL A 294 20.09 -3.88 -0.93
C VAL A 294 20.74 -4.38 0.35
N ALA A 295 19.96 -5.10 1.17
CA ALA A 295 20.44 -5.73 2.38
C ALA A 295 20.82 -7.19 2.13
N ARG A 296 21.94 -7.64 2.71
CA ARG A 296 22.24 -9.08 2.80
C ARG A 296 21.35 -9.71 3.87
N VAL A 297 20.68 -10.81 3.59
CA VAL A 297 19.97 -11.60 4.62
C VAL A 297 20.66 -12.95 4.74
N ASP A 298 21.27 -13.20 5.91
CA ASP A 298 22.03 -14.42 6.17
C ASP A 298 21.12 -15.59 6.57
N ARG A 299 19.99 -15.29 7.22
CA ARG A 299 18.99 -16.28 7.62
C ARG A 299 17.56 -15.74 7.42
N PRO A 300 16.92 -16.03 6.28
CA PRO A 300 15.47 -15.92 6.15
C PRO A 300 14.81 -16.94 7.09
N SER A 301 13.88 -16.48 7.91
CA SER A 301 13.19 -17.29 8.92
C SER A 301 11.76 -17.64 8.51
N ASP A 302 11.27 -18.74 9.08
CA ASP A 302 9.88 -19.15 9.00
C ASP A 302 9.03 -18.64 10.17
N ASP A 303 7.72 -18.59 9.97
CA ASP A 303 6.77 -18.25 11.02
C ASP A 303 6.88 -19.24 12.20
N GLY A 304 7.25 -18.73 13.36
CA GLY A 304 7.45 -19.51 14.58
C GLY A 304 8.87 -20.07 14.77
N ASP A 305 9.83 -19.75 13.89
CA ASP A 305 11.22 -20.16 14.06
C ASP A 305 11.82 -19.60 15.35
N SER A 306 12.28 -20.48 16.25
CA SER A 306 12.91 -20.08 17.50
C SER A 306 14.41 -20.40 17.54
N TRP A 307 15.18 -19.57 18.25
CA TRP A 307 16.57 -19.84 18.60
C TRP A 307 16.92 -19.24 19.97
N GLN A 308 18.03 -19.70 20.54
CA GLN A 308 18.59 -19.11 21.77
C GLN A 308 19.66 -18.08 21.39
N TRP A 309 19.61 -16.90 21.99
CA TRP A 309 20.66 -15.88 21.93
C TRP A 309 20.94 -15.40 23.36
N HIS A 310 22.11 -15.76 23.89
CA HIS A 310 22.47 -15.57 25.31
C HIS A 310 21.36 -16.04 26.26
N GLU A 311 20.89 -15.18 27.17
CA GLU A 311 19.80 -15.47 28.11
C GLU A 311 18.39 -15.35 27.50
N PHE A 312 18.27 -14.98 26.23
CA PHE A 312 17.01 -14.72 25.55
C PHE A 312 16.67 -15.81 24.54
N LYS A 313 15.46 -16.34 24.62
CA LYS A 313 14.85 -17.12 23.55
C LYS A 313 14.18 -16.16 22.57
N MET A 314 14.63 -16.21 21.33
CA MET A 314 14.11 -15.44 20.20
C MET A 314 13.14 -16.29 19.39
N THR A 315 12.04 -15.72 18.93
CA THR A 315 11.10 -16.37 18.01
C THR A 315 10.64 -15.40 16.93
N ALA A 316 10.92 -15.73 15.67
CA ALA A 316 10.48 -14.99 14.50
C ALA A 316 9.02 -15.29 14.18
N TYR A 317 8.28 -14.28 13.74
CA TYR A 317 6.91 -14.44 13.23
C TYR A 317 6.72 -13.63 11.96
N HIS A 318 5.95 -14.18 11.02
CA HIS A 318 5.37 -13.39 9.96
C HIS A 318 4.22 -12.58 10.57
N LEU A 319 4.39 -11.26 10.60
CA LEU A 319 3.50 -10.32 11.27
C LEU A 319 3.00 -9.30 10.24
N PRO A 320 2.06 -9.66 9.34
CA PRO A 320 1.61 -8.81 8.25
C PRO A 320 0.70 -7.67 8.75
N GLY A 321 1.24 -6.83 9.63
CA GLY A 321 0.58 -5.71 10.27
C GLY A 321 0.63 -4.50 9.36
N GLN A 322 1.56 -3.56 9.61
CA GLN A 322 1.63 -2.31 8.85
C GLN A 322 1.77 -2.55 7.35
N THR A 323 2.46 -3.62 6.95
CA THR A 323 2.54 -4.08 5.57
C THR A 323 2.50 -5.60 5.53
N LEU A 324 2.05 -6.17 4.39
CA LEU A 324 2.08 -7.62 4.19
C LEU A 324 3.50 -8.19 4.35
N TYR A 325 4.53 -7.43 3.97
CA TYR A 325 5.94 -7.82 4.12
C TYR A 325 6.50 -7.24 5.42
N HIS A 326 6.07 -7.81 6.55
CA HIS A 326 6.42 -7.33 7.89
C HIS A 326 6.66 -8.50 8.85
N ALA A 327 7.65 -8.33 9.72
CA ALA A 327 8.21 -9.34 10.59
C ALA A 327 8.12 -8.91 12.07
N GLY A 328 7.63 -9.82 12.90
CA GLY A 328 7.61 -9.68 14.35
C GLY A 328 8.71 -10.50 15.01
N LEU A 329 9.34 -9.96 16.05
CA LEU A 329 10.30 -10.70 16.87
C LEU A 329 9.79 -10.80 18.31
N PHE A 330 9.60 -12.03 18.79
CA PHE A 330 9.23 -12.30 20.17
C PHE A 330 10.44 -12.76 20.97
N VAL A 331 10.71 -12.08 22.08
CA VAL A 331 11.90 -12.26 22.91
C VAL A 331 11.48 -12.59 24.34
N GLU A 332 11.86 -13.78 24.80
CA GLU A 332 11.59 -14.27 26.14
C GLU A 332 12.89 -14.41 26.94
N GLY A 333 12.98 -13.79 28.11
CA GLY A 333 14.16 -13.90 28.96
C GLY A 333 14.07 -12.99 30.17
N GLN A 334 14.75 -13.34 31.26
CA GLN A 334 14.76 -12.54 32.49
C GLN A 334 13.35 -12.22 33.07
N GLY A 335 12.37 -13.09 32.85
CA GLY A 335 10.97 -12.86 33.27
C GLY A 335 10.18 -11.90 32.37
N LEU A 336 10.77 -11.45 31.26
CA LEU A 336 10.15 -10.58 30.26
C LEU A 336 9.61 -11.40 29.07
N ARG A 337 8.54 -10.89 28.46
CA ARG A 337 7.92 -11.39 27.22
C ARG A 337 7.74 -10.18 26.30
N MET A 338 8.75 -9.90 25.49
CA MET A 338 8.85 -8.69 24.69
C MET A 338 8.50 -9.00 23.24
N LEU A 339 7.53 -8.31 22.67
CA LEU A 339 7.15 -8.44 21.26
C LEU A 339 7.50 -7.16 20.51
N PHE A 340 8.42 -7.26 19.57
CA PHE A 340 8.78 -6.17 18.67
C PHE A 340 7.94 -6.29 17.41
N VAL A 341 7.12 -5.27 17.15
CA VAL A 341 6.07 -5.32 16.12
C VAL A 341 6.36 -4.39 14.93
N GLY A 342 7.60 -3.88 14.84
CA GLY A 342 7.94 -2.78 13.92
C GLY A 342 6.96 -1.64 14.09
N ASP A 343 6.38 -1.17 13.00
CA ASP A 343 5.42 -0.05 13.03
C ASP A 343 3.97 -0.49 13.23
N SER A 344 3.67 -1.80 13.31
CA SER A 344 2.31 -2.33 13.20
C SER A 344 1.30 -1.84 14.26
N PHE A 345 1.74 -1.48 15.46
CA PHE A 345 0.84 -1.07 16.54
C PHE A 345 1.38 0.12 17.32
N THR A 346 0.47 0.91 17.88
CA THR A 346 0.76 1.90 18.93
C THR A 346 -0.22 1.76 20.09
N MET A 347 -0.13 2.63 21.09
CA MET A 347 -1.01 2.61 22.26
C MET A 347 -2.47 2.88 21.91
N SER A 348 -2.78 3.35 20.71
CA SER A 348 -4.14 3.63 20.26
C SER A 348 -4.71 2.57 19.31
N GLY A 349 -3.93 1.58 18.89
CA GLY A 349 -4.39 0.50 18.00
C GLY A 349 -3.41 0.18 16.88
N ILE A 350 -3.93 0.02 15.66
CA ILE A 350 -3.24 -0.54 14.49
C ILE A 350 -2.74 0.53 13.52
N ASP A 351 -1.62 0.26 12.88
CA ASP A 351 -1.01 1.11 11.86
C ASP A 351 -1.40 0.61 10.46
N ASP A 352 -2.59 0.96 10.00
CA ASP A 352 -3.14 0.56 8.70
C ASP A 352 -3.54 1.76 7.83
N TYR A 353 -2.82 2.88 8.01
CA TYR A 353 -3.13 4.14 7.35
C TYR A 353 -2.64 4.25 5.90
N CYS A 354 -2.04 3.18 5.36
CA CYS A 354 -1.59 3.10 3.97
C CYS A 354 -2.15 1.84 3.29
N ALA A 355 -3.23 1.96 2.52
CA ALA A 355 -3.87 0.83 1.83
C ALA A 355 -2.91 0.06 0.90
N HIS A 356 -1.96 0.76 0.28
CA HIS A 356 -0.93 0.21 -0.62
C HIS A 356 0.08 -0.71 0.10
N ASN A 357 0.12 -0.68 1.45
CA ASN A 357 0.86 -1.66 2.24
C ASN A 357 0.17 -3.04 2.29
N ARG A 358 -1.00 -3.20 1.66
CA ARG A 358 -1.76 -4.45 1.58
C ARG A 358 -2.30 -4.91 2.95
N ASN A 359 -2.89 -3.98 3.72
CA ASN A 359 -3.52 -4.29 5.00
C ASN A 359 -4.86 -5.03 4.80
N TRP A 360 -4.78 -6.33 4.52
CA TRP A 360 -5.94 -7.16 4.22
C TRP A 360 -6.91 -7.26 5.41
N LEU A 361 -8.21 -7.14 5.10
CA LEU A 361 -9.30 -7.50 6.00
C LEU A 361 -9.67 -8.97 5.81
N GLY A 362 -10.15 -9.58 6.89
CA GLY A 362 -10.56 -10.98 6.93
C GLY A 362 -10.03 -11.70 8.16
N ARG A 363 -10.69 -12.79 8.53
CA ARG A 363 -10.28 -13.66 9.65
C ARG A 363 -8.93 -14.34 9.34
N GLY A 364 -8.00 -14.28 10.28
CA GLY A 364 -6.70 -14.95 10.20
C GLY A 364 -5.72 -14.35 9.17
N VAL A 365 -6.00 -13.16 8.65
CA VAL A 365 -5.09 -12.41 7.75
C VAL A 365 -4.84 -11.01 8.29
N GLY A 366 -3.81 -10.34 7.77
CA GLY A 366 -3.47 -8.96 8.12
C GLY A 366 -3.42 -8.71 9.64
N PHE A 367 -4.09 -7.64 10.08
CA PHE A 367 -4.16 -7.28 11.49
C PHE A 367 -4.96 -8.26 12.37
N ASP A 368 -5.95 -8.99 11.83
CA ASP A 368 -6.67 -10.01 12.63
C ASP A 368 -5.71 -11.12 13.09
N ARG A 369 -4.84 -11.59 12.17
CA ARG A 369 -3.75 -12.54 12.50
C ARG A 369 -2.79 -11.96 13.53
N CYS A 370 -2.36 -10.71 13.35
CA CYS A 370 -1.40 -10.07 14.25
C CYS A 370 -1.96 -9.97 15.68
N ILE A 371 -3.24 -9.61 15.81
CA ILE A 371 -3.90 -9.53 17.12
C ILE A 371 -4.10 -10.92 17.73
N GLU A 372 -4.49 -11.92 16.93
CA GLU A 372 -4.55 -13.32 17.39
C GLU A 372 -3.19 -13.81 17.92
N LEU A 373 -2.09 -13.42 17.26
CA LEU A 373 -0.74 -13.73 17.73
C LEU A 373 -0.44 -13.02 19.06
N ILE A 374 -0.79 -11.75 19.22
CA ILE A 374 -0.65 -11.03 20.51
C ILE A 374 -1.42 -11.73 21.62
N GLU A 375 -2.68 -12.13 21.37
CA GLU A 375 -3.50 -12.89 22.32
C GLU A 375 -2.84 -14.23 22.71
N LYS A 376 -2.30 -14.96 21.72
CA LYS A 376 -1.62 -16.24 21.92
C LYS A 376 -0.33 -16.10 22.72
N LEU A 377 0.47 -15.06 22.42
CA LEU A 377 1.77 -14.86 23.04
C LEU A 377 1.67 -14.25 24.45
N GLY A 378 0.63 -13.45 24.73
CA GLY A 378 0.51 -12.74 26.01
C GLY A 378 1.79 -11.96 26.36
N PRO A 379 2.24 -11.02 25.51
CA PRO A 379 3.44 -10.24 25.79
C PRO A 379 3.24 -9.36 27.02
N THR A 380 4.31 -9.16 27.80
CA THR A 380 4.32 -8.17 28.88
C THR A 380 4.64 -6.77 28.37
N HIS A 381 5.33 -6.70 27.22
CA HIS A 381 5.73 -5.46 26.55
C HIS A 381 5.64 -5.64 25.04
N ILE A 382 5.07 -4.67 24.35
CA ILE A 382 5.03 -4.52 22.91
C ILE A 382 5.82 -3.26 22.57
N PHE A 383 6.66 -3.34 21.54
CA PHE A 383 7.55 -2.26 21.12
C PHE A 383 7.31 -1.89 19.66
N ASN A 384 7.04 -0.59 19.45
CA ASN A 384 6.99 0.03 18.13
C ASN A 384 8.33 0.74 17.86
N CYS A 385 8.82 0.72 16.62
CA CYS A 385 10.11 1.31 16.26
C CYS A 385 10.19 2.84 16.46
N HIS A 386 9.06 3.55 16.33
CA HIS A 386 8.98 5.01 16.48
C HIS A 386 8.56 5.49 17.88
N VAL A 387 8.22 4.58 18.79
CA VAL A 387 7.69 4.93 20.12
C VAL A 387 8.67 4.51 21.21
N ASN A 388 9.11 5.47 22.02
CA ASN A 388 10.08 5.25 23.10
C ASN A 388 9.52 4.41 24.27
N GLU A 389 8.21 4.34 24.41
CA GLU A 389 7.54 3.62 25.49
C GLU A 389 7.01 2.27 25.00
N ALA A 390 7.14 1.26 25.86
CA ALA A 390 6.48 -0.02 25.66
C ALA A 390 4.99 0.10 25.94
N PHE A 391 4.20 -0.87 25.47
CA PHE A 391 2.79 -0.97 25.80
C PHE A 391 2.33 -2.43 25.82
N ASP A 392 1.04 -2.66 26.03
CA ASP A 392 0.39 -3.96 25.97
C ASP A 392 -1.06 -3.77 25.56
N PHE A 393 -1.81 -4.85 25.33
CA PHE A 393 -3.26 -4.79 25.14
C PHE A 393 -3.94 -5.78 26.08
N THR A 394 -5.11 -5.43 26.61
CA THR A 394 -5.93 -6.39 27.34
C THR A 394 -6.66 -7.32 26.37
N PRO A 395 -7.12 -8.50 26.83
CA PRO A 395 -7.95 -9.38 26.02
C PRO A 395 -9.21 -8.69 25.47
N GLU A 396 -9.81 -7.76 26.22
CA GLU A 396 -10.98 -6.99 25.80
C GLU A 396 -10.65 -6.06 24.62
N GLU A 397 -9.50 -5.40 24.68
CA GLU A 397 -9.01 -4.50 23.63
C GLU A 397 -8.67 -5.26 22.35
N CYS A 398 -8.02 -6.43 22.46
CA CYS A 398 -7.79 -7.32 21.33
C CYS A 398 -9.13 -7.73 20.68
N ARG A 399 -10.12 -8.16 21.48
CA ARG A 399 -11.46 -8.49 20.97
C ARG A 399 -12.15 -7.31 20.31
N PHE A 400 -12.03 -6.11 20.88
CA PHE A 400 -12.57 -4.88 20.30
C PHE A 400 -11.98 -4.59 18.91
N MET A 401 -10.65 -4.65 18.78
CA MET A 401 -9.97 -4.41 17.50
C MET A 401 -10.37 -5.45 16.45
N ARG A 402 -10.45 -6.73 16.81
CA ARG A 402 -10.87 -7.80 15.89
C ARG A 402 -12.33 -7.65 15.45
N ALA A 403 -13.22 -7.28 16.37
CA ALA A 403 -14.62 -6.99 16.04
C ALA A 403 -14.75 -5.79 15.10
N ASN A 404 -13.98 -4.73 15.33
CA ASN A 404 -13.92 -3.57 14.45
C ASN A 404 -13.41 -3.94 13.04
N LEU A 405 -12.35 -4.75 12.93
CA LEU A 405 -11.82 -5.22 11.64
C LEU A 405 -12.86 -6.04 10.85
N ALA A 406 -13.61 -6.92 11.52
CA ALA A 406 -14.70 -7.67 10.90
C ALA A 406 -15.83 -6.74 10.41
N GLU A 407 -16.20 -5.73 11.20
CA GLU A 407 -17.20 -4.74 10.80
C GLU A 407 -16.72 -3.89 9.61
N ARG A 408 -15.42 -3.54 9.58
CA ARG A 408 -14.80 -2.85 8.46
C ARG A 408 -14.83 -3.68 7.17
N GLU A 409 -14.62 -4.99 7.25
CA GLU A 409 -14.73 -5.88 6.07
C GLU A 409 -16.11 -5.73 5.41
N GLU A 410 -17.18 -5.76 6.20
CA GLU A 410 -18.55 -5.61 5.70
C GLU A 410 -18.83 -4.18 5.18
N LEU A 411 -18.41 -3.16 5.93
CA LEU A 411 -18.64 -1.76 5.58
C LEU A 411 -17.90 -1.38 4.31
N PHE A 412 -16.62 -1.70 4.22
CA PHE A 412 -15.79 -1.37 3.08
C PHE A 412 -16.19 -2.22 1.87
N GLY A 413 -16.62 -3.47 2.08
CA GLY A 413 -17.19 -4.32 1.03
C GLY A 413 -18.45 -3.73 0.41
N ARG A 414 -19.30 -3.05 1.20
CA ARG A 414 -20.49 -2.35 0.66
C ARG A 414 -20.17 -1.09 -0.14
N LEU A 415 -19.02 -0.45 0.16
CA LEU A 415 -18.55 0.78 -0.46
C LEU A 415 -17.97 0.57 -1.87
N VAL A 416 -17.64 -0.67 -2.23
CA VAL A 416 -17.00 -1.00 -3.51
C VAL A 416 -17.79 -2.05 -4.29
N PRO A 417 -17.68 -2.11 -5.63
CA PRO A 417 -18.46 -3.04 -6.45
C PRO A 417 -17.82 -4.44 -6.58
N TRP A 418 -16.92 -4.80 -5.66
CA TRP A 418 -16.18 -6.06 -5.70
C TRP A 418 -16.76 -7.06 -4.71
N GLU A 419 -16.48 -8.35 -4.93
CA GLU A 419 -16.97 -9.43 -4.06
C GLU A 419 -16.38 -9.38 -2.65
N HIS A 420 -15.30 -8.63 -2.46
CA HIS A 420 -14.58 -8.52 -1.20
C HIS A 420 -13.94 -7.13 -1.06
N ALA A 421 -13.91 -6.59 0.17
CA ALA A 421 -13.38 -5.27 0.49
C ALA A 421 -11.93 -5.07 0.00
N ASN A 422 -11.10 -6.11 0.15
CA ASN A 422 -9.68 -6.05 -0.23
C ASN A 422 -9.43 -5.70 -1.70
N TYR A 423 -10.32 -6.03 -2.65
CA TYR A 423 -10.12 -5.57 -4.05
C TYR A 423 -10.18 -4.04 -4.18
N GLY A 424 -10.90 -3.38 -3.27
CA GLY A 424 -10.96 -1.92 -3.18
C GLY A 424 -9.87 -1.29 -2.33
N MET A 425 -9.10 -2.06 -1.55
CA MET A 425 -8.06 -1.50 -0.65
C MET A 425 -6.64 -1.93 -1.03
N ASP A 426 -6.45 -3.15 -1.50
CA ASP A 426 -5.16 -3.72 -1.89
C ASP A 426 -4.88 -3.37 -3.34
N GLU A 427 -4.41 -2.15 -3.64
CA GLU A 427 -4.03 -1.74 -5.01
C GLU A 427 -3.12 -2.77 -5.73
N PRO A 428 -2.08 -3.35 -5.08
CA PRO A 428 -1.24 -4.37 -5.69
C PRO A 428 -1.80 -5.80 -5.55
N TRP A 429 -3.13 -5.98 -5.48
CA TRP A 429 -3.75 -7.31 -5.59
C TRP A 429 -3.40 -7.99 -6.92
N VAL A 430 -3.11 -7.20 -7.95
CA VAL A 430 -2.38 -7.61 -9.15
C VAL A 430 -1.05 -6.89 -9.13
N ARG A 431 0.05 -7.59 -9.44
CA ARG A 431 1.37 -6.98 -9.57
C ARG A 431 2.22 -7.66 -10.62
N CYS A 432 3.09 -6.91 -11.26
CA CYS A 432 4.12 -7.43 -12.15
C CYS A 432 5.36 -7.86 -11.35
N PHE A 433 6.00 -8.96 -11.74
CA PHE A 433 7.20 -9.48 -11.09
C PHE A 433 8.19 -10.14 -12.07
N PRO A 434 9.49 -9.79 -12.04
CA PRO A 434 10.03 -8.62 -11.34
C PRO A 434 9.38 -7.33 -11.91
N TYR A 435 9.14 -6.34 -11.05
CA TYR A 435 8.58 -5.06 -11.45
C TYR A 435 9.50 -4.33 -12.44
N GLU A 436 10.79 -4.21 -12.12
CA GLU A 436 11.80 -3.68 -13.04
C GLU A 436 12.81 -4.76 -13.43
N GLN A 437 13.12 -4.87 -14.73
CA GLN A 437 14.16 -5.77 -15.23
C GLN A 437 14.98 -5.16 -16.36
N LYS A 438 16.24 -5.61 -16.49
CA LYS A 438 17.12 -5.24 -17.59
C LYS A 438 16.99 -6.23 -18.75
N ALA A 439 16.97 -5.72 -19.97
CA ALA A 439 16.96 -6.50 -21.20
C ALA A 439 17.95 -5.93 -22.21
N VAL A 440 18.18 -6.63 -23.31
CA VAL A 440 19.01 -6.17 -24.44
C VAL A 440 18.20 -6.20 -25.73
N PRO A 441 18.53 -5.42 -26.77
CA PRO A 441 17.87 -5.52 -28.06
C PRO A 441 17.92 -6.95 -28.62
N GLY A 442 16.76 -7.50 -29.02
CA GLY A 442 16.63 -8.90 -29.43
C GLY A 442 16.62 -9.92 -28.27
N GLY A 443 16.72 -9.46 -27.03
CA GLY A 443 16.61 -10.28 -25.83
C GLY A 443 15.16 -10.65 -25.50
N GLU A 444 14.99 -11.76 -24.79
CA GLU A 444 13.71 -12.19 -24.23
C GLU A 444 13.49 -11.54 -22.86
N VAL A 445 12.23 -11.20 -22.58
CA VAL A 445 11.75 -10.66 -21.30
C VAL A 445 10.75 -11.66 -20.73
N ASN A 446 10.99 -12.07 -19.49
CA ASN A 446 10.13 -12.98 -18.74
C ASN A 446 9.43 -12.17 -17.64
N LEU A 447 8.10 -12.14 -17.69
CA LEU A 447 7.29 -11.34 -16.79
C LEU A 447 6.22 -12.21 -16.13
N GLY A 448 6.17 -12.19 -14.81
CA GLY A 448 5.06 -12.71 -14.03
C GLY A 448 4.00 -11.67 -13.77
N VAL A 449 2.75 -12.00 -13.99
CA VAL A 449 1.61 -11.23 -13.45
C VAL A 449 1.05 -12.01 -12.27
N VAL A 450 1.36 -11.57 -11.05
CA VAL A 450 0.87 -12.18 -9.82
C VAL A 450 -0.50 -11.62 -9.51
N VAL A 451 -1.48 -12.50 -9.30
CA VAL A 451 -2.87 -12.17 -9.01
C VAL A 451 -3.26 -12.77 -7.67
N THR A 452 -3.69 -11.93 -6.74
CA THR A 452 -4.21 -12.28 -5.42
C THR A 452 -5.74 -12.39 -5.51
N ASN A 453 -6.27 -13.60 -5.33
CA ASN A 453 -7.70 -13.81 -5.34
C ASN A 453 -8.29 -13.60 -3.94
N HIS A 454 -8.94 -12.45 -3.74
CA HIS A 454 -9.65 -12.12 -2.51
C HIS A 454 -11.06 -12.73 -2.42
N SER A 455 -11.54 -13.40 -3.46
CA SER A 455 -12.85 -14.04 -3.50
C SER A 455 -12.88 -15.36 -2.73
N ALA A 456 -14.08 -15.80 -2.37
CA ALA A 456 -14.32 -17.10 -1.72
C ALA A 456 -14.28 -18.28 -2.70
N GLU A 457 -14.22 -18.02 -4.00
CA GLU A 457 -14.20 -18.99 -5.07
C GLU A 457 -12.98 -18.78 -5.96
N SER A 458 -12.58 -19.83 -6.69
CA SER A 458 -11.58 -19.69 -7.74
C SER A 458 -12.01 -18.67 -8.81
N ARG A 459 -11.02 -18.00 -9.40
CA ARG A 459 -11.22 -17.06 -10.51
C ARG A 459 -10.20 -17.36 -11.62
N LEU A 460 -10.64 -17.31 -12.87
CA LEU A 460 -9.73 -17.35 -14.01
C LEU A 460 -9.11 -15.96 -14.18
N ALA A 461 -7.79 -15.90 -14.20
CA ALA A 461 -7.02 -14.72 -14.57
C ALA A 461 -6.34 -14.96 -15.91
N ALA A 462 -6.51 -14.05 -16.87
CA ALA A 462 -5.82 -14.09 -18.16
C ALA A 462 -5.17 -12.73 -18.44
N CYS A 463 -3.93 -12.73 -18.90
CA CYS A 463 -3.13 -11.50 -19.02
C CYS A 463 -2.49 -11.38 -20.40
N ARG A 464 -2.29 -10.14 -20.87
CA ARG A 464 -1.52 -9.84 -22.07
C ARG A 464 -0.70 -8.56 -21.88
N PRO A 465 0.59 -8.53 -22.27
CA PRO A 465 1.36 -7.30 -22.23
C PRO A 465 0.98 -6.38 -23.38
N VAL A 466 0.91 -5.08 -23.12
CA VAL A 466 0.73 -4.01 -24.10
C VAL A 466 2.12 -3.46 -24.44
N LEU A 467 2.64 -3.83 -25.60
CA LEU A 467 3.99 -3.42 -26.02
C LEU A 467 4.03 -1.95 -26.46
N PRO A 468 5.14 -1.24 -26.22
CA PRO A 468 5.31 0.17 -26.63
C PRO A 468 5.03 0.36 -28.13
N ARG A 469 4.43 1.49 -28.52
CA ARG A 469 4.15 1.80 -29.93
C ARG A 469 5.42 1.87 -30.78
N SER A 470 6.54 2.24 -30.16
CA SER A 470 7.86 2.24 -30.80
C SER A 470 8.39 0.85 -31.14
N TRP A 471 7.79 -0.22 -30.61
CA TRP A 471 8.19 -1.61 -30.84
C TRP A 471 7.36 -2.29 -31.95
N VAL A 472 6.46 -1.56 -32.61
CA VAL A 472 5.60 -2.08 -33.68
C VAL A 472 6.42 -2.55 -34.88
N GLY A 473 6.20 -3.80 -35.30
CA GLY A 473 6.93 -4.50 -36.36
C GLY A 473 7.75 -5.70 -35.88
N ALA A 474 7.97 -5.83 -34.56
CA ALA A 474 8.63 -6.98 -33.93
C ALA A 474 7.61 -8.06 -33.52
N VAL A 475 6.85 -8.62 -34.46
CA VAL A 475 6.07 -9.83 -34.19
C VAL A 475 6.99 -11.02 -34.49
N ALA A 476 7.49 -11.69 -33.45
CA ALA A 476 8.16 -12.97 -33.61
C ALA A 476 7.12 -14.08 -33.84
N GLU A 477 7.42 -14.98 -34.77
CA GLU A 477 6.58 -16.02 -35.37
C GLU A 477 5.95 -17.06 -34.42
N ASN A 478 5.97 -16.86 -33.09
CA ASN A 478 5.36 -17.77 -32.11
C ASN A 478 4.76 -17.10 -30.85
N SER A 479 4.57 -15.78 -30.80
CA SER A 479 3.95 -15.14 -29.63
C SER A 479 2.45 -14.92 -29.80
N SER A 480 1.64 -15.53 -28.95
CA SER A 480 0.18 -15.35 -28.74
C SER A 480 -0.27 -13.89 -28.43
N MET A 481 0.62 -12.92 -28.46
CA MET A 481 0.36 -11.58 -27.90
C MET A 481 -0.29 -10.58 -28.87
N GLY A 482 -0.61 -11.02 -30.09
CA GLY A 482 -1.45 -10.27 -31.03
C GLY A 482 -2.91 -10.70 -31.04
N GLN A 483 -3.32 -11.62 -30.16
CA GLN A 483 -4.67 -12.20 -30.22
C GLN A 483 -5.73 -11.20 -29.75
N ALA A 484 -6.69 -10.94 -30.63
CA ALA A 484 -7.78 -9.99 -30.40
C ALA A 484 -8.79 -10.49 -29.35
N ASN A 485 -8.85 -11.81 -29.11
CA ASN A 485 -9.77 -12.44 -28.17
C ASN A 485 -9.09 -12.75 -26.84
N VAL A 486 -9.83 -12.59 -25.73
CA VAL A 486 -9.32 -12.88 -24.36
C VAL A 486 -9.06 -14.38 -24.15
N ALA A 487 -9.83 -15.25 -24.81
CA ALA A 487 -9.73 -16.72 -24.67
C ALA A 487 -8.36 -17.29 -25.08
N ASP A 488 -7.58 -16.48 -25.78
CA ASP A 488 -6.29 -16.79 -26.36
C ASP A 488 -5.12 -16.33 -25.47
N TRP A 489 -5.39 -15.52 -24.44
CA TRP A 489 -4.36 -14.98 -23.56
C TRP A 489 -3.83 -16.05 -22.60
N PRO A 490 -2.52 -16.01 -22.25
CA PRO A 490 -1.99 -16.79 -21.13
C PRO A 490 -2.87 -16.61 -19.90
N SER A 491 -3.26 -17.73 -19.28
CA SER A 491 -4.20 -17.73 -18.17
C SER A 491 -3.88 -18.79 -17.12
N THR A 492 -4.37 -18.56 -15.91
CA THR A 492 -4.32 -19.51 -14.80
C THR A 492 -5.60 -19.42 -13.99
N GLU A 493 -6.04 -20.55 -13.45
CA GLU A 493 -7.00 -20.54 -12.35
C GLU A 493 -6.28 -20.08 -11.08
N VAL A 494 -6.83 -19.09 -10.39
CA VAL A 494 -6.36 -18.59 -9.10
C VAL A 494 -7.32 -19.10 -8.03
N PRO A 495 -6.92 -20.08 -7.19
CA PRO A 495 -7.77 -20.59 -6.13
C PRO A 495 -8.23 -19.49 -5.16
N ALA A 496 -9.37 -19.71 -4.52
CA ALA A 496 -9.89 -18.80 -3.48
C ALA A 496 -8.83 -18.46 -2.42
N LYS A 497 -8.77 -17.20 -2.02
CA LYS A 497 -7.88 -16.70 -0.94
C LYS A 497 -6.41 -17.10 -1.13
N SER A 498 -5.93 -17.08 -2.37
CA SER A 498 -4.55 -17.45 -2.72
C SER A 498 -3.97 -16.54 -3.80
N GLU A 499 -2.66 -16.63 -4.03
CA GLU A 499 -2.02 -16.03 -5.20
C GLU A 499 -1.58 -17.07 -6.24
N ARG A 500 -1.61 -16.66 -7.51
CA ARG A 500 -0.99 -17.39 -8.64
C ARG A 500 -0.38 -16.40 -9.62
N GLN A 501 0.56 -16.90 -10.42
CA GLN A 501 1.24 -16.13 -11.44
C GLN A 501 0.79 -16.56 -12.84
N VAL A 502 0.48 -15.60 -13.69
CA VAL A 502 0.35 -15.79 -15.14
C VAL A 502 1.70 -15.44 -15.78
N PRO A 503 2.42 -16.41 -16.38
CA PRO A 503 3.68 -16.13 -17.05
C PRO A 503 3.46 -15.51 -18.43
N LEU A 504 4.17 -14.42 -18.70
CA LEU A 504 4.21 -13.72 -19.97
C LEU A 504 5.65 -13.70 -20.49
N VAL A 505 5.81 -13.93 -21.80
CA VAL A 505 7.11 -13.92 -22.47
C VAL A 505 7.02 -13.07 -23.73
N PHE A 506 7.92 -12.09 -23.87
CA PHE A 506 7.99 -11.24 -25.05
C PHE A 506 9.44 -10.88 -25.38
N ARG A 507 9.66 -10.31 -26.58
CA ARG A 507 11.00 -10.01 -27.07
C ARG A 507 11.19 -8.51 -27.28
N VAL A 508 12.32 -7.98 -26.83
CA VAL A 508 12.72 -6.61 -27.15
C VAL A 508 13.09 -6.56 -28.64
N PRO A 509 12.59 -5.58 -29.42
CA PRO A 509 12.98 -5.43 -30.82
C PRO A 509 14.51 -5.31 -30.99
N PRO A 510 15.13 -5.93 -32.02
CA PRO A 510 16.57 -5.79 -32.27
C PRO A 510 17.04 -4.35 -32.51
N ASN A 511 16.12 -3.47 -32.91
CA ASN A 511 16.34 -2.05 -33.17
C ASN A 511 15.90 -1.15 -32.01
N ALA A 512 15.52 -1.72 -30.85
CA ALA A 512 15.14 -0.95 -29.68
C ALA A 512 16.28 -0.02 -29.25
N LYS A 513 15.94 1.23 -28.93
CA LYS A 513 16.91 2.20 -28.45
C LYS A 513 17.16 1.97 -26.96
N PRO A 514 18.34 2.34 -26.43
CA PRO A 514 18.55 2.35 -25.00
C PRO A 514 17.52 3.23 -24.31
N GLY A 515 16.93 2.73 -23.22
CA GLY A 515 15.86 3.46 -22.55
C GLY A 515 15.05 2.64 -21.57
N ARG A 516 14.14 3.34 -20.90
CA ARG A 516 13.18 2.75 -19.96
C ARG A 516 11.83 2.66 -20.64
N TYR A 517 11.31 1.44 -20.74
CA TYR A 517 10.03 1.14 -21.38
C TYR A 517 9.06 0.61 -20.34
N VAL A 518 7.89 1.25 -20.26
CA VAL A 518 6.78 0.79 -19.43
C VAL A 518 5.95 -0.18 -20.25
N ILE A 519 5.66 -1.35 -19.68
CA ILE A 519 4.91 -2.42 -20.30
C ILE A 519 3.62 -2.60 -19.49
N PRO A 520 2.52 -1.93 -19.87
CA PRO A 520 1.22 -2.19 -19.27
C PRO A 520 0.76 -3.63 -19.52
N VAL A 521 -0.15 -4.10 -18.69
CA VAL A 521 -0.75 -5.43 -18.76
C VAL A 521 -2.26 -5.28 -18.75
N ASP A 522 -2.91 -5.82 -19.78
CA ASP A 522 -4.34 -6.04 -19.76
C ASP A 522 -4.65 -7.29 -18.93
N LEU A 523 -5.66 -7.22 -18.08
CA LEU A 523 -6.10 -8.32 -17.21
C LEU A 523 -7.59 -8.62 -17.42
N SER A 524 -7.90 -9.85 -17.80
CA SER A 524 -9.23 -10.42 -17.64
C SER A 524 -9.29 -11.19 -16.32
N TYR A 525 -10.24 -10.85 -15.46
CA TYR A 525 -10.41 -11.48 -14.15
C TYR A 525 -11.90 -11.76 -13.88
N GLY A 526 -12.26 -13.04 -13.90
CA GLY A 526 -13.69 -13.42 -13.93
C GLY A 526 -14.40 -12.81 -15.14
N GLU A 527 -15.46 -12.04 -14.89
CA GLU A 527 -16.21 -11.34 -15.95
C GLU A 527 -15.67 -9.94 -16.28
N ARG A 528 -14.65 -9.47 -15.56
CA ARG A 528 -14.13 -8.11 -15.69
C ARG A 528 -12.98 -8.05 -16.67
N MET A 529 -13.00 -7.03 -17.52
CA MET A 529 -11.88 -6.63 -18.37
C MET A 529 -11.25 -5.36 -17.80
N LEU A 530 -9.99 -5.44 -17.40
CA LEU A 530 -9.22 -4.36 -16.81
C LEU A 530 -8.03 -4.05 -17.75
N PRO A 531 -8.20 -3.12 -18.70
CA PRO A 531 -7.14 -2.79 -19.66
C PRO A 531 -6.04 -1.98 -18.98
N GLN A 532 -4.78 -2.27 -19.30
CA GLN A 532 -3.60 -1.59 -18.75
C GLN A 532 -3.68 -1.41 -17.21
N PHE A 533 -4.11 -2.47 -16.53
CA PHE A 533 -4.44 -2.42 -15.10
C PHE A 533 -3.22 -2.31 -14.19
N GLN A 534 -2.11 -2.88 -14.63
CA GLN A 534 -0.82 -2.86 -13.94
C GLN A 534 0.30 -2.81 -14.98
N GLU A 535 1.51 -2.47 -14.54
CA GLU A 535 2.66 -2.31 -15.42
C GLU A 535 3.94 -2.93 -14.88
N ALA A 536 4.85 -3.22 -15.80
CA ALA A 536 6.25 -3.55 -15.53
C ALA A 536 7.18 -2.56 -16.22
N VAL A 537 8.43 -2.51 -15.80
CA VAL A 537 9.47 -1.68 -16.40
C VAL A 537 10.58 -2.54 -16.99
N VAL A 538 10.87 -2.32 -18.27
CA VAL A 538 12.00 -2.93 -18.98
C VAL A 538 13.02 -1.86 -19.32
N VAL A 539 14.25 -2.04 -18.86
CA VAL A 539 15.39 -1.17 -19.16
C VAL A 539 16.27 -1.83 -20.22
N VAL A 540 16.34 -1.22 -21.40
CA VAL A 540 17.11 -1.70 -22.57
C VAL A 540 18.41 -0.94 -22.72
#